data_AF-A0A1H3YZG9-F1
#
_entry.id   AF-A0A1H3YZG9-F1
#
_cell.length_a   1.000
_cell.length_b   1.000
_cell.length_c   1.000
_cell.angle_alpha   90.00
_cell.angle_beta   90.00
_cell.angle_gamma   90.00
#
_symmetry.space_group_name_H-M   'P 1'
#
loop_
_entity.id
_entity.type
_entity.pdbx_description
1 polymer ?
#
loop_
_entity_poly.entity_id
_entity_poly.type
_entity_poly.pdbx_seq_one_letter_code
_entity_poly.pdbx_strand_id
1 'polypeptide(L)'
;MLDQYINEMWFRTAAQDESAQAAVKKVVKAQQNAVDNLDDFKFCLNIAVDQNNVERNPVNAGNIFKYFEKEIEPSWKKLDERLRLACRLDWYGALFRAMADISKIPHALSDRQSVIFAKTMDLGRKWNETLAQYEALDAAAPEEEKLTGFNAYLAKMKKDLIEPQIAVWSRAGKHQALRDAVKGLLGLVVLCLVIAAIVSYAKGVGIVARLLGNEKIEVYTDETIAAEKIEGFQNYAPVNIADYNASSIRPDEDGMSFTDRYLMDGDPATAWEEGEDDAGINRRLYFNIDDEGPVHYLVIRNGNQSGTSAFRECNRLKDVTVRINDKNHNYQVTLADTDKPQYIRIARNDVQKFWIIINSVYEGTDPGNHSAVSEVEIY
;
A
#
# COMPACT_ATOMS: atom_id res chain seq x y z
N MET A 1 -41.59 -9.97 -12.41
CA MET A 1 -41.39 -9.79 -10.95
C MET A 1 -42.31 -8.71 -10.38
N LEU A 2 -42.42 -7.54 -11.00
CA LEU A 2 -43.27 -6.46 -10.47
C LEU A 2 -44.75 -6.85 -10.28
N ASP A 3 -45.37 -7.42 -11.32
CA ASP A 3 -46.78 -7.82 -11.26
C ASP A 3 -47.02 -8.84 -10.14
N GLN A 4 -46.01 -9.65 -9.82
CA GLN A 4 -46.07 -10.58 -8.70
C GLN A 4 -46.13 -9.82 -7.36
N TYR A 5 -45.29 -8.80 -7.14
CA TYR A 5 -45.33 -8.03 -5.89
C TYR A 5 -46.64 -7.27 -5.72
N ILE A 6 -47.19 -6.74 -6.81
CA ILE A 6 -48.50 -6.08 -6.81
C ILE A 6 -49.59 -7.08 -6.46
N ASN A 7 -49.59 -8.25 -7.08
CA ASN A 7 -50.57 -9.30 -6.82
C ASN A 7 -50.52 -9.84 -5.38
N GLU A 8 -49.37 -9.70 -4.72
CA GLU A 8 -49.19 -10.05 -3.31
C GLU A 8 -49.54 -8.91 -2.33
N MET A 9 -49.88 -7.70 -2.81
CA MET A 9 -50.40 -6.63 -1.95
C MET A 9 -51.76 -7.00 -1.38
N TRP A 10 -52.03 -6.57 -0.15
CA TRP A 10 -53.27 -6.93 0.54
C TRP A 10 -54.50 -6.46 -0.21
N PHE A 11 -54.48 -5.25 -0.76
CA PHE A 11 -55.65 -4.69 -1.44
C PHE A 11 -56.13 -5.54 -2.62
N ARG A 12 -55.23 -6.26 -3.32
CA ARG A 12 -55.60 -7.13 -4.45
C ARG A 12 -56.40 -8.34 -3.98
N THR A 13 -56.04 -8.91 -2.84
CA THR A 13 -56.81 -10.01 -2.22
C THR A 13 -58.13 -9.49 -1.67
N ALA A 14 -58.11 -8.34 -0.98
CA ALA A 14 -59.31 -7.73 -0.42
C ALA A 14 -60.31 -7.24 -1.49
N ALA A 15 -59.85 -6.90 -2.69
CA ALA A 15 -60.72 -6.49 -3.81
C ALA A 15 -61.64 -7.61 -4.33
N GLN A 16 -61.28 -8.87 -4.08
CA GLN A 16 -62.04 -10.04 -4.52
C GLN A 16 -63.15 -10.43 -3.53
N ASP A 17 -63.16 -9.82 -2.34
CA ASP A 17 -64.15 -10.05 -1.31
C ASP A 17 -65.32 -9.05 -1.44
N GLU A 18 -66.40 -9.47 -2.09
CA GLU A 18 -67.60 -8.63 -2.26
C GLU A 18 -68.27 -8.28 -0.92
N SER A 19 -68.08 -9.12 0.10
CA SER A 19 -68.61 -8.95 1.46
C SER A 19 -67.80 -7.95 2.29
N ALA A 20 -66.68 -7.45 1.76
CA ALA A 20 -65.81 -6.53 2.47
C ALA A 20 -66.53 -5.26 2.94
N GLN A 21 -66.18 -4.85 4.16
CA GLN A 21 -66.69 -3.64 4.81
C GLN A 21 -66.36 -2.37 4.02
N ALA A 22 -67.13 -1.29 4.26
CA ALA A 22 -66.95 -0.02 3.56
C ALA A 22 -65.54 0.58 3.71
N ALA A 23 -64.91 0.42 4.89
CA ALA A 23 -63.53 0.87 5.14
C ALA A 23 -62.52 0.13 4.24
N VAL A 24 -62.66 -1.20 4.11
CA VAL A 24 -61.84 -2.03 3.21
C VAL A 24 -62.01 -1.57 1.76
N LYS A 25 -63.26 -1.36 1.31
CA LYS A 25 -63.55 -0.89 -0.07
C LYS A 25 -62.92 0.48 -0.36
N LYS A 26 -62.86 1.39 0.62
CA LYS A 26 -62.17 2.70 0.48
C LYS A 26 -60.66 2.54 0.27
N VAL A 27 -60.01 1.71 1.10
CA VAL A 27 -58.57 1.44 0.98
C VAL A 27 -58.26 0.76 -0.34
N VAL A 28 -59.04 -0.27 -0.71
CA VAL A 28 -58.88 -1.01 -1.96
C VAL A 28 -58.97 -0.07 -3.16
N LYS A 29 -59.99 0.78 -3.23
CA LYS A 29 -60.16 1.72 -4.35
C LYS A 29 -59.04 2.77 -4.39
N ALA A 30 -58.61 3.26 -3.24
CA ALA A 30 -57.52 4.24 -3.17
C ALA A 30 -56.17 3.63 -3.59
N GLN A 31 -55.89 2.39 -3.19
CA GLN A 31 -54.70 1.67 -3.62
C GLN A 31 -54.76 1.26 -5.09
N GLN A 32 -55.91 0.80 -5.57
CA GLN A 32 -56.14 0.55 -7.00
C GLN A 32 -55.84 1.80 -7.80
N ASN A 33 -56.40 2.96 -7.47
CA ASN A 33 -56.10 4.20 -8.18
C ASN A 33 -54.61 4.59 -8.13
N ALA A 34 -53.95 4.35 -7.00
CA ALA A 34 -52.53 4.68 -6.83
C ALA A 34 -51.60 3.71 -7.59
N VAL A 35 -51.98 2.43 -7.71
CA VAL A 35 -51.16 1.37 -8.32
C VAL A 35 -51.51 1.16 -9.79
N ASP A 36 -52.77 1.39 -10.20
CA ASP A 36 -53.24 1.23 -11.58
C ASP A 36 -52.70 2.32 -12.52
N ASN A 37 -52.11 3.39 -11.98
CA ASN A 37 -51.11 4.18 -12.70
C ASN A 37 -49.77 3.41 -12.75
N LEU A 38 -49.84 2.23 -13.37
CA LEU A 38 -48.82 1.18 -13.34
C LEU A 38 -47.44 1.68 -13.78
N ASP A 39 -47.34 2.68 -14.64
CA ASP A 39 -46.07 3.20 -15.16
C ASP A 39 -45.24 3.93 -14.10
N ASP A 40 -45.93 4.61 -13.19
CA ASP A 40 -45.35 5.37 -12.09
C ASP A 40 -44.85 4.45 -10.96
N PHE A 41 -45.64 3.41 -10.65
CA PHE A 41 -45.23 2.36 -9.70
C PHE A 41 -44.14 1.44 -10.28
N LYS A 42 -44.20 1.14 -11.58
CA LYS A 42 -43.13 0.44 -12.34
C LYS A 42 -41.83 1.22 -12.26
N PHE A 43 -41.84 2.54 -12.39
CA PHE A 43 -40.63 3.36 -12.29
C PHE A 43 -39.93 3.17 -10.93
N CYS A 44 -40.64 3.27 -9.81
CA CYS A 44 -40.04 3.10 -8.48
C CYS A 44 -39.46 1.71 -8.24
N LEU A 45 -40.16 0.67 -8.67
CA LEU A 45 -39.71 -0.70 -8.47
C LEU A 45 -38.68 -1.14 -9.50
N ASN A 46 -38.66 -0.56 -10.70
CA ASN A 46 -37.57 -0.72 -11.66
C ASN A 46 -36.28 -0.03 -11.16
N ILE A 47 -36.38 1.12 -10.48
CA ILE A 47 -35.23 1.71 -9.78
C ILE A 47 -34.68 0.74 -8.73
N ALA A 48 -35.56 0.03 -8.01
CA ALA A 48 -35.12 -0.96 -7.03
C ALA A 48 -34.53 -2.21 -7.71
N VAL A 49 -35.15 -2.72 -8.78
CA VAL A 49 -34.95 -4.08 -9.30
C VAL A 49 -34.02 -4.16 -10.52
N ASP A 50 -34.11 -3.25 -11.49
CA ASP A 50 -33.76 -3.57 -12.89
C ASP A 50 -32.63 -2.74 -13.54
N GLN A 51 -31.73 -2.13 -12.77
CA GLN A 51 -30.52 -1.54 -13.36
C GLN A 51 -29.29 -2.42 -13.14
N ASN A 52 -29.17 -3.40 -14.01
CA ASN A 52 -28.03 -4.31 -14.13
C ASN A 52 -26.68 -3.63 -14.49
N ASN A 53 -26.57 -2.29 -14.54
CA ASN A 53 -25.29 -1.61 -14.82
C ASN A 53 -25.20 -0.11 -14.49
N VAL A 54 -26.25 0.56 -14.00
CA VAL A 54 -26.16 1.98 -13.63
C VAL A 54 -26.62 2.14 -12.19
N GLU A 55 -25.65 2.01 -11.30
CA GLU A 55 -25.65 2.51 -9.94
C GLU A 55 -26.84 2.13 -9.05
N ARG A 56 -26.59 1.18 -8.14
CA ARG A 56 -27.18 1.13 -6.80
C ARG A 56 -26.77 2.38 -6.00
N ASN A 57 -26.96 3.56 -6.58
CA ASN A 57 -26.57 4.85 -6.06
C ASN A 57 -27.44 5.14 -4.82
N PRO A 58 -26.85 5.50 -3.68
CA PRO A 58 -27.60 5.95 -2.52
C PRO A 58 -28.59 7.09 -2.83
N VAL A 59 -28.31 7.90 -3.86
CA VAL A 59 -29.21 8.95 -4.35
C VAL A 59 -30.56 8.38 -4.83
N ASN A 60 -30.56 7.19 -5.44
CA ASN A 60 -31.77 6.55 -5.96
C ASN A 60 -32.72 6.09 -4.83
N ALA A 61 -32.19 5.67 -3.69
CA ALA A 61 -33.01 5.34 -2.51
C ALA A 61 -33.81 6.55 -2.01
N GLY A 62 -33.17 7.73 -1.97
CA GLY A 62 -33.86 8.99 -1.63
C GLY A 62 -34.91 9.39 -2.67
N ASN A 63 -34.66 9.10 -3.95
CA ASN A 63 -35.59 9.40 -5.02
C ASN A 63 -36.87 8.54 -4.95
N ILE A 64 -36.78 7.28 -4.51
CA ILE A 64 -37.97 6.40 -4.32
C ILE A 64 -38.98 7.02 -3.35
N PHE A 65 -38.52 7.52 -2.19
CA PHE A 65 -39.44 8.12 -1.21
C PHE A 65 -39.95 9.50 -1.61
N LYS A 66 -39.09 10.34 -2.19
CA LYS A 66 -39.53 11.64 -2.74
C LYS A 66 -40.62 11.46 -3.79
N TYR A 67 -40.46 10.44 -4.63
CA TYR A 67 -41.45 10.09 -5.63
C TYR A 67 -42.75 9.60 -5.00
N PHE A 68 -42.66 8.67 -4.04
CA PHE A 68 -43.81 8.18 -3.29
C PHE A 68 -44.64 9.32 -2.67
N GLU A 69 -43.97 10.25 -1.99
CA GLU A 69 -44.61 11.41 -1.33
C GLU A 69 -45.28 12.35 -2.35
N LYS A 70 -44.67 12.50 -3.54
CA LYS A 70 -45.13 13.44 -4.57
C LYS A 70 -46.23 12.89 -5.48
N GLU A 71 -46.13 11.63 -5.88
CA GLU A 71 -46.96 11.06 -6.95
C GLU A 71 -47.98 10.04 -6.43
N ILE A 72 -47.64 9.30 -5.37
CA ILE A 72 -48.49 8.20 -4.86
C ILE A 72 -49.37 8.70 -3.70
N GLU A 73 -48.76 9.25 -2.66
CA GLU A 73 -49.45 9.66 -1.43
C GLU A 73 -50.63 10.64 -1.64
N PRO A 74 -50.59 11.59 -2.60
CA PRO A 74 -51.72 12.48 -2.85
C PRO A 74 -53.02 11.75 -3.26
N SER A 75 -52.92 10.54 -3.81
CA SER A 75 -54.09 9.70 -4.16
C SER A 75 -54.89 9.28 -2.93
N TRP A 76 -54.27 9.32 -1.75
CA TRP A 76 -54.86 8.92 -0.47
C TRP A 76 -55.37 10.09 0.36
N LYS A 77 -55.25 11.34 -0.13
CA LYS A 77 -55.60 12.55 0.64
C LYS A 77 -57.05 12.62 1.14
N LYS A 78 -57.95 11.82 0.54
CA LYS A 78 -59.37 11.76 0.92
C LYS A 78 -59.67 10.71 1.99
N LEU A 79 -58.68 9.89 2.34
CA LEU A 79 -58.78 8.91 3.42
C LEU A 79 -58.45 9.57 4.76
N ASP A 80 -59.06 9.06 5.83
CA ASP A 80 -58.61 9.37 7.19
C ASP A 80 -57.23 8.78 7.46
N GLU A 81 -56.58 9.25 8.53
CA GLU A 81 -55.18 8.94 8.80
C GLU A 81 -54.90 7.44 8.88
N ARG A 82 -55.78 6.70 9.55
CA ARG A 82 -55.62 5.26 9.77
C ARG A 82 -55.59 4.52 8.43
N LEU A 83 -56.53 4.84 7.54
CA LEU A 83 -56.60 4.23 6.22
C LEU A 83 -55.42 4.67 5.31
N ARG A 84 -54.89 5.89 5.46
CA ARG A 84 -53.65 6.32 4.77
C ARG A 84 -52.44 5.51 5.22
N LEU A 85 -52.30 5.29 6.53
CA LEU A 85 -51.20 4.50 7.09
C LEU A 85 -51.30 3.03 6.64
N ALA A 86 -52.51 2.47 6.54
CA ALA A 86 -52.73 1.15 5.95
C ALA A 86 -52.24 1.09 4.50
N CYS A 87 -52.56 2.09 3.67
CA CYS A 87 -52.03 2.17 2.31
C CYS A 87 -50.49 2.22 2.30
N ARG A 88 -49.89 3.07 3.14
CA ARG A 88 -48.42 3.21 3.24
C ARG A 88 -47.73 1.89 3.65
N LEU A 89 -48.30 1.17 4.61
CA LEU A 89 -47.79 -0.13 5.04
C LEU A 89 -47.89 -1.18 3.92
N ASP A 90 -49.00 -1.24 3.19
CA ASP A 90 -49.12 -2.17 2.06
C ASP A 90 -48.07 -1.87 0.97
N TRP A 91 -47.78 -0.59 0.74
CA TRP A 91 -46.72 -0.15 -0.18
C TRP A 91 -45.31 -0.51 0.31
N TYR A 92 -44.99 -0.28 1.58
CA TYR A 92 -43.71 -0.74 2.15
C TYR A 92 -43.55 -2.26 2.04
N GLY A 93 -44.64 -3.02 2.16
CA GLY A 93 -44.61 -4.46 1.94
C GLY A 93 -44.14 -4.85 0.54
N ALA A 94 -44.61 -4.15 -0.49
CA ALA A 94 -44.13 -4.36 -1.86
C ALA A 94 -42.63 -4.04 -2.02
N LEU A 95 -42.15 -2.96 -1.39
CA LEU A 95 -40.72 -2.65 -1.39
C LEU A 95 -39.88 -3.70 -0.65
N PHE A 96 -40.36 -4.21 0.48
CA PHE A 96 -39.67 -5.28 1.20
C PHE A 96 -39.54 -6.56 0.35
N ARG A 97 -40.58 -6.91 -0.41
CA ARG A 97 -40.55 -8.05 -1.35
C ARG A 97 -39.51 -7.84 -2.44
N ALA A 98 -39.53 -6.67 -3.08
CA ALA A 98 -38.55 -6.32 -4.10
C ALA A 98 -37.12 -6.41 -3.55
N MET A 99 -36.89 -5.88 -2.37
CA MET A 99 -35.58 -5.95 -1.72
C MET A 99 -35.19 -7.37 -1.28
N ALA A 100 -36.15 -8.21 -0.91
CA ALA A 100 -35.92 -9.62 -0.62
C ALA A 100 -35.54 -10.43 -1.85
N ASP A 101 -36.06 -10.08 -3.03
CA ASP A 101 -35.63 -10.71 -4.28
C ASP A 101 -34.25 -10.20 -4.72
N ILE A 102 -33.98 -8.90 -4.54
CA ILE A 102 -32.63 -8.34 -4.76
C ILE A 102 -31.60 -9.01 -3.84
N SER A 103 -31.95 -9.34 -2.59
CA SER A 103 -31.03 -10.01 -1.67
C SER A 103 -30.71 -11.46 -2.05
N LYS A 104 -31.55 -12.10 -2.87
CA LYS A 104 -31.29 -13.44 -3.43
C LYS A 104 -30.31 -13.39 -4.60
N ILE A 105 -30.11 -12.24 -5.23
CA ILE A 105 -29.13 -12.09 -6.32
C ILE A 105 -27.72 -12.30 -5.75
N PRO A 106 -26.92 -13.22 -6.32
CA PRO A 106 -25.55 -13.46 -5.86
C PRO A 106 -24.75 -12.17 -5.76
N HIS A 107 -24.04 -12.01 -4.64
CA HIS A 107 -23.19 -10.87 -4.34
C HIS A 107 -23.89 -9.51 -4.19
N ALA A 108 -25.21 -9.41 -4.36
CA ALA A 108 -25.90 -8.12 -4.31
C ALA A 108 -25.64 -7.38 -3.00
N LEU A 109 -25.85 -8.02 -1.86
CA LEU A 109 -25.59 -7.40 -0.55
C LEU A 109 -24.13 -7.51 -0.08
N SER A 110 -23.24 -8.07 -0.88
CA SER A 110 -21.80 -8.02 -0.62
C SER A 110 -21.10 -6.83 -1.27
N ASP A 111 -21.81 -6.13 -2.15
CA ASP A 111 -21.37 -4.89 -2.77
C ASP A 111 -21.64 -3.68 -1.86
N ARG A 112 -20.67 -2.75 -1.82
CA ARG A 112 -20.71 -1.57 -0.95
C ARG A 112 -21.90 -0.67 -1.28
N GLN A 113 -22.18 -0.45 -2.57
CA GLN A 113 -23.25 0.45 -2.99
C GLN A 113 -24.62 -0.10 -2.61
N SER A 114 -24.85 -1.41 -2.77
CA SER A 114 -26.10 -2.05 -2.32
C SER A 114 -26.34 -1.95 -0.82
N VAL A 115 -25.29 -2.12 -0.01
CA VAL A 115 -25.40 -2.01 1.44
C VAL A 115 -25.75 -0.58 1.84
N ILE A 116 -25.14 0.42 1.19
CA ILE A 116 -25.48 1.82 1.43
C ILE A 116 -26.91 2.10 0.98
N PHE A 117 -27.30 1.65 -0.21
CA PHE A 117 -28.68 1.77 -0.71
C PHE A 117 -29.71 1.21 0.28
N ALA A 118 -29.51 -0.01 0.78
CA ALA A 118 -30.40 -0.63 1.77
C ALA A 118 -30.47 0.17 3.08
N LYS A 119 -29.33 0.73 3.54
CA LYS A 119 -29.28 1.61 4.71
C LYS A 119 -29.99 2.94 4.47
N THR A 120 -29.82 3.55 3.30
CA THR A 120 -30.45 4.82 2.93
C THR A 120 -31.97 4.66 2.79
N MET A 121 -32.44 3.52 2.29
CA MET A 121 -33.86 3.20 2.22
C MET A 121 -34.51 3.16 3.61
N ASP A 122 -33.79 2.66 4.61
CA ASP A 122 -34.20 2.63 6.02
C ASP A 122 -35.63 2.11 6.25
N LEU A 123 -36.01 1.12 5.45
CA LEU A 123 -37.36 0.57 5.39
C LEU A 123 -37.80 -0.01 6.72
N GLY A 124 -36.88 -0.58 7.50
CA GLY A 124 -37.18 -1.15 8.82
C GLY A 124 -37.68 -0.10 9.81
N ARG A 125 -37.00 1.04 9.92
CA ARG A 125 -37.46 2.14 10.78
C ARG A 125 -38.79 2.70 10.30
N LYS A 126 -38.88 3.03 9.00
CA LYS A 126 -40.10 3.59 8.39
C LYS A 126 -41.32 2.68 8.58
N TRP A 127 -41.15 1.37 8.39
CA TRP A 127 -42.17 0.38 8.66
C TRP A 127 -42.62 0.39 10.12
N ASN A 128 -41.67 0.26 11.07
CA ASN A 128 -41.99 0.18 12.49
C ASN A 128 -42.70 1.43 13.01
N GLU A 129 -42.25 2.62 12.60
CA GLU A 129 -42.88 3.90 12.97
C GLU A 129 -44.30 4.00 12.40
N THR A 130 -44.49 3.62 11.12
CA THR A 130 -45.82 3.67 10.47
C THR A 130 -46.76 2.63 11.08
N LEU A 131 -46.26 1.42 11.38
CA LEU A 131 -47.04 0.34 11.98
C LEU A 131 -47.53 0.74 13.37
N ALA A 132 -46.67 1.32 14.20
CA ALA A 132 -47.05 1.77 15.54
C ALA A 132 -48.16 2.83 15.51
N GLN A 133 -48.08 3.78 14.57
CA GLN A 133 -49.11 4.81 14.37
C GLN A 133 -50.43 4.18 13.91
N TYR A 134 -50.37 3.25 12.97
CA TYR A 134 -51.54 2.55 12.47
C TYR A 134 -52.22 1.72 13.57
N GLU A 135 -51.45 0.91 14.31
CA GLU A 135 -51.97 0.06 15.39
C GLU A 135 -52.65 0.90 16.49
N ALA A 136 -52.09 2.07 16.84
CA ALA A 136 -52.70 2.97 17.81
C ALA A 136 -54.06 3.52 17.33
N LEU A 137 -54.17 3.89 16.05
CA LEU A 137 -55.41 4.41 15.48
C LEU A 137 -56.44 3.31 15.22
N ASP A 138 -56.01 2.12 14.81
CA ASP A 138 -56.89 0.96 14.59
C ASP A 138 -57.44 0.39 15.90
N ALA A 139 -56.64 0.40 16.97
CA ALA A 139 -57.11 0.04 18.30
C ALA A 139 -58.23 0.97 18.81
N ALA A 140 -58.20 2.25 18.43
CA ALA A 140 -59.20 3.25 18.78
C ALA A 140 -60.42 3.27 17.86
N ALA A 141 -60.40 2.54 16.74
CA ALA A 141 -61.49 2.51 15.78
C ALA A 141 -62.66 1.61 16.25
N PRO A 142 -63.92 1.92 15.86
CA PRO A 142 -65.05 1.02 16.06
C PRO A 142 -64.79 -0.36 15.42
N GLU A 143 -65.30 -1.44 16.02
CA GLU A 143 -65.05 -2.82 15.55
C GLU A 143 -65.49 -3.04 14.10
N GLU A 144 -66.60 -2.43 13.69
CA GLU A 144 -67.12 -2.44 12.33
C GLU A 144 -66.25 -1.71 11.30
N GLU A 145 -65.28 -0.92 11.76
CA GLU A 145 -64.33 -0.21 10.91
C GLU A 145 -62.92 -0.83 10.93
N LYS A 146 -62.63 -1.77 11.84
CA LYS A 146 -61.30 -2.39 11.97
C LYS A 146 -60.95 -3.25 10.76
N LEU A 147 -59.71 -3.12 10.29
CA LEU A 147 -59.23 -3.88 9.12
C LEU A 147 -58.62 -5.22 9.57
N THR A 148 -59.42 -6.12 10.14
CA THR A 148 -58.94 -7.39 10.73
C THR A 148 -58.14 -8.26 9.73
N GLY A 149 -58.59 -8.34 8.48
CA GLY A 149 -57.85 -9.02 7.40
C GLY A 149 -56.51 -8.37 7.08
N PHE A 150 -56.40 -7.04 7.20
CA PHE A 150 -55.15 -6.32 7.03
C PHE A 150 -54.20 -6.54 8.22
N ASN A 151 -54.73 -6.56 9.44
CA ASN A 151 -53.94 -6.83 10.64
C ASN A 151 -53.30 -8.23 10.59
N ALA A 152 -54.04 -9.24 10.12
CA ALA A 152 -53.50 -10.57 9.89
C ALA A 152 -52.39 -10.59 8.81
N TYR A 153 -52.58 -9.82 7.74
CA TYR A 153 -51.57 -9.63 6.69
C TYR A 153 -50.29 -8.98 7.23
N LEU A 154 -50.39 -7.91 8.02
CA LEU A 154 -49.25 -7.23 8.64
C LEU A 154 -48.46 -8.17 9.56
N ALA A 155 -49.15 -8.93 10.40
CA ALA A 155 -48.53 -9.90 11.30
C ALA A 155 -47.73 -10.96 10.53
N LYS A 156 -48.32 -11.50 9.45
CA LYS A 156 -47.65 -12.46 8.58
C LYS A 156 -46.43 -11.84 7.89
N MET A 157 -46.57 -10.65 7.32
CA MET A 157 -45.47 -9.97 6.61
C MET A 157 -44.31 -9.63 7.52
N LYS A 158 -44.60 -9.15 8.74
CA LYS A 158 -43.58 -8.83 9.74
C LYS A 158 -42.69 -10.05 10.01
N LYS A 159 -43.33 -11.18 10.31
CA LYS A 159 -42.68 -12.44 10.65
C LYS A 159 -41.95 -13.06 9.46
N ASP A 160 -42.63 -13.17 8.32
CA ASP A 160 -42.17 -14.02 7.22
C ASP A 160 -41.19 -13.29 6.28
N LEU A 161 -41.23 -11.96 6.25
CA LEU A 161 -40.47 -11.15 5.29
C LEU A 161 -39.60 -10.09 5.95
N ILE A 162 -40.19 -9.22 6.78
CA ILE A 162 -39.52 -8.00 7.24
C ILE A 162 -38.39 -8.30 8.23
N GLU A 163 -38.67 -9.06 9.29
CA GLU A 163 -37.67 -9.41 10.30
C GLU A 163 -36.48 -10.18 9.71
N PRO A 164 -36.69 -11.24 8.89
CA PRO A 164 -35.59 -11.92 8.20
C PRO A 164 -34.76 -10.97 7.33
N GLN A 165 -35.43 -10.09 6.58
CA GLN A 165 -34.75 -9.23 5.63
C GLN A 165 -33.92 -8.14 6.33
N ILE A 166 -34.41 -7.54 7.41
CA ILE A 166 -33.64 -6.62 8.25
C ILE A 166 -32.39 -7.31 8.81
N ALA A 167 -32.51 -8.56 9.26
CA ALA A 167 -31.37 -9.34 9.76
C ALA A 167 -30.32 -9.62 8.68
N VAL A 168 -30.75 -9.83 7.43
CA VAL A 168 -29.84 -9.99 6.27
C VAL A 168 -29.07 -8.69 6.01
N TRP A 169 -29.74 -7.54 5.94
CA TRP A 169 -29.09 -6.25 5.70
C TRP A 169 -28.10 -5.85 6.80
N SER A 170 -28.46 -6.12 8.06
CA SER A 170 -27.59 -5.84 9.22
C SER A 170 -26.28 -6.66 9.16
N ARG A 171 -26.38 -7.96 8.84
CA ARG A 171 -25.20 -8.83 8.69
C ARG A 171 -24.29 -8.39 7.55
N ALA A 172 -24.86 -8.07 6.39
CA ALA A 172 -24.13 -7.56 5.23
C ALA A 172 -23.33 -6.29 5.57
N GLY A 173 -23.94 -5.36 6.31
CA GLY A 173 -23.26 -4.14 6.76
C GLY A 173 -22.03 -4.38 7.65
N LYS A 174 -22.07 -5.40 8.53
CA LYS A 174 -20.93 -5.76 9.38
C LYS A 174 -19.78 -6.37 8.58
N HIS A 175 -20.08 -7.27 7.65
CA HIS A 175 -19.05 -7.90 6.81
C HIS A 175 -18.32 -6.88 5.93
N GLN A 176 -19.02 -5.88 5.39
CA GLN A 176 -18.39 -4.83 4.59
C GLN A 176 -17.41 -3.98 5.42
N ALA A 177 -17.80 -3.58 6.64
CA ALA A 177 -16.93 -2.81 7.53
C ALA A 177 -15.62 -3.57 7.87
N LEU A 178 -15.71 -4.89 8.11
CA LEU A 178 -14.55 -5.72 8.35
C LEU A 178 -13.60 -5.77 7.13
N ARG A 179 -14.15 -5.94 5.92
CA ARG A 179 -13.35 -5.96 4.69
C ARG A 179 -12.59 -4.65 4.47
N ASP A 180 -13.24 -3.52 4.71
CA ASP A 180 -12.64 -2.21 4.53
C ASP A 180 -11.49 -1.97 5.55
N ALA A 181 -11.65 -2.43 6.80
CA ALA A 181 -10.60 -2.37 7.81
C ALA A 181 -9.36 -3.22 7.44
N VAL A 182 -9.59 -4.45 6.95
CA VAL A 182 -8.50 -5.37 6.53
C VAL A 182 -7.72 -4.76 5.35
N LYS A 183 -8.40 -4.18 4.37
CA LYS A 183 -7.74 -3.51 3.23
C LYS A 183 -6.88 -2.33 3.68
N GLY A 184 -7.36 -1.52 4.62
CA GLY A 184 -6.58 -0.41 5.17
C GLY A 184 -5.29 -0.88 5.85
N LEU A 185 -5.37 -1.95 6.64
CA LEU A 185 -4.20 -2.51 7.33
C LEU A 185 -3.17 -3.09 6.34
N LEU A 186 -3.63 -3.79 5.30
CA LEU A 186 -2.74 -4.32 4.26
C LEU A 186 -1.99 -3.20 3.52
N GLY A 187 -2.68 -2.11 3.20
CA GLY A 187 -2.07 -0.94 2.57
C GLY A 187 -0.97 -0.30 3.43
N LEU A 188 -1.17 -0.25 4.74
CA LEU A 188 -0.19 0.29 5.69
C LEU A 188 1.07 -0.59 5.75
N VAL A 189 0.92 -1.92 5.78
CA VAL A 189 2.05 -2.86 5.75
C VAL A 189 2.89 -2.68 4.48
N VAL A 190 2.24 -2.59 3.31
CA VAL A 190 2.95 -2.38 2.03
C VAL A 190 3.71 -1.05 2.04
N LEU A 191 3.10 0.02 2.55
CA LEU A 191 3.76 1.32 2.68
C LEU A 191 5.01 1.25 3.57
N CYS A 192 4.92 0.56 4.72
CA CYS A 192 6.06 0.37 5.61
C CYS A 192 7.20 -0.41 4.93
N LEU A 193 6.89 -1.44 4.15
CA LEU A 193 7.90 -2.21 3.41
C LEU A 193 8.60 -1.36 2.34
N VAL A 194 7.86 -0.51 1.62
CA VAL A 194 8.44 0.42 0.64
C VAL A 194 9.37 1.43 1.33
N ILE A 195 8.95 2.01 2.45
CA ILE A 195 9.79 2.94 3.23
C ILE A 195 11.06 2.21 3.71
N ALA A 196 10.94 1.00 4.22
CA ALA A 196 12.08 0.21 4.66
C ALA A 196 13.09 -0.07 3.53
N ALA A 197 12.59 -0.37 2.32
CA ALA A 197 13.43 -0.56 1.14
C ALA A 197 14.16 0.74 0.72
N ILE A 198 13.47 1.88 0.72
CA ILE A 198 14.06 3.20 0.42
C ILE A 198 15.16 3.54 1.43
N VAL A 199 14.90 3.35 2.73
CA VAL A 199 15.89 3.62 3.79
C VAL A 199 17.09 2.68 3.68
N SER A 200 16.86 1.40 3.42
CA SER A 200 17.93 0.41 3.20
C SER A 200 18.83 0.83 2.04
N TYR A 201 18.24 1.22 0.91
CA TYR A 201 19.00 1.71 -0.24
C TYR A 201 19.79 2.99 0.07
N ALA A 202 19.15 4.01 0.64
CA ALA A 202 19.79 5.31 0.90
C ALA A 202 20.96 5.22 1.90
N LYS A 203 20.85 4.34 2.89
CA LYS A 203 21.92 4.10 3.87
C LYS A 203 23.02 3.18 3.35
N GLY A 204 22.79 2.46 2.25
CA GLY A 204 23.74 1.47 1.73
C GLY A 204 23.89 0.24 2.63
N VAL A 205 22.86 -0.10 3.42
CA VAL A 205 22.87 -1.21 4.38
C VAL A 205 21.67 -2.13 4.15
N GLY A 206 21.88 -3.43 4.22
CA GLY A 206 20.83 -4.45 4.17
C GLY A 206 20.63 -5.09 2.80
N ILE A 207 19.63 -5.98 2.69
CA ILE A 207 19.42 -6.86 1.53
C ILE A 207 19.20 -6.07 0.24
N VAL A 208 18.42 -4.98 0.28
CA VAL A 208 18.13 -4.15 -0.91
C VAL A 208 19.39 -3.44 -1.42
N ALA A 209 20.20 -2.89 -0.51
CA ALA A 209 21.46 -2.26 -0.89
C ALA A 209 22.44 -3.26 -1.53
N ARG A 210 22.54 -4.49 -0.98
CA ARG A 210 23.36 -5.57 -1.56
C ARG A 210 22.91 -6.00 -2.94
N LEU A 211 21.60 -6.26 -3.11
CA LEU A 211 21.03 -6.68 -4.39
C LEU A 211 21.21 -5.63 -5.50
N LEU A 212 21.23 -4.35 -5.13
CA LEU A 212 21.37 -3.24 -6.07
C LEU A 212 22.81 -2.69 -6.16
N GLY A 213 23.80 -3.36 -5.54
CA GLY A 213 25.21 -2.97 -5.63
C GLY A 213 25.54 -1.62 -4.99
N ASN A 214 24.77 -1.19 -3.99
CA ASN A 214 24.98 0.07 -3.25
C ASN A 214 25.47 -0.18 -1.82
N GLU A 215 26.20 -1.27 -1.58
CA GLU A 215 26.74 -1.60 -0.26
C GLU A 215 27.91 -0.64 0.08
N LYS A 216 27.80 0.03 1.24
CA LYS A 216 28.90 0.81 1.81
C LYS A 216 29.71 -0.07 2.74
N ILE A 217 31.02 -0.13 2.55
CA ILE A 217 31.93 -0.85 3.45
C ILE A 217 32.51 0.14 4.46
N GLU A 218 32.54 -0.26 5.73
CA GLU A 218 33.17 0.50 6.81
C GLU A 218 34.70 0.44 6.71
N VAL A 219 35.36 1.55 7.01
CA VAL A 219 36.81 1.67 7.14
C VAL A 219 37.18 1.76 8.62
N TYR A 220 38.08 0.90 9.06
CA TYR A 220 38.60 0.93 10.43
C TYR A 220 40.01 1.53 10.44
N THR A 221 40.26 2.51 11.31
CA THR A 221 41.58 3.17 11.48
C THR A 221 42.27 2.78 12.79
N ASP A 222 41.63 1.92 13.57
CA ASP A 222 42.14 1.34 14.80
C ASP A 222 42.22 -0.18 14.62
N GLU A 223 43.41 -0.73 14.85
CA GLU A 223 43.71 -2.15 14.66
C GLU A 223 42.93 -3.04 15.65
N THR A 224 42.67 -2.57 16.87
CA THR A 224 41.87 -3.31 17.86
C THR A 224 40.43 -3.43 17.39
N ILE A 225 39.87 -2.34 16.85
CA ILE A 225 38.50 -2.35 16.29
C ILE A 225 38.46 -3.24 15.04
N ALA A 226 39.48 -3.17 14.18
CA ALA A 226 39.59 -4.03 13.00
C ALA A 226 39.61 -5.53 13.40
N ALA A 227 40.38 -5.89 14.44
CA ALA A 227 40.44 -7.25 14.97
C ALA A 227 39.09 -7.77 15.49
N GLU A 228 38.24 -6.88 16.05
CA GLU A 228 36.89 -7.24 16.47
C GLU A 228 35.90 -7.40 15.30
N LYS A 229 36.08 -6.64 14.21
CA LYS A 229 35.11 -6.54 13.10
C LYS A 229 35.45 -7.42 11.89
N ILE A 230 36.72 -7.78 11.74
CA ILE A 230 37.24 -8.62 10.66
C ILE A 230 37.54 -9.99 11.26
N GLU A 231 36.74 -10.98 10.87
CA GLU A 231 36.94 -12.37 11.30
C GLU A 231 38.29 -12.88 10.82
N GLY A 232 39.12 -13.41 11.72
CA GLY A 232 40.45 -13.96 11.37
C GLY A 232 41.51 -12.90 11.08
N PHE A 233 41.28 -11.64 11.44
CA PHE A 233 42.27 -10.55 11.33
C PHE A 233 43.65 -10.97 11.84
N GLN A 234 44.71 -10.64 11.08
CA GLN A 234 46.11 -11.07 11.28
C GLN A 234 46.41 -12.58 11.19
N ASN A 235 45.41 -13.44 11.05
CA ASN A 235 45.61 -14.89 10.85
C ASN A 235 45.62 -15.30 9.37
N TYR A 236 45.27 -14.39 8.46
CA TYR A 236 45.38 -14.63 7.02
C TYR A 236 46.78 -14.26 6.52
N ALA A 237 47.33 -15.07 5.63
CA ALA A 237 48.57 -14.76 4.95
C ALA A 237 48.31 -13.69 3.86
N PRO A 238 49.30 -12.85 3.53
CA PRO A 238 49.20 -11.97 2.38
C PRO A 238 48.88 -12.76 1.11
N VAL A 239 48.01 -12.21 0.27
CA VAL A 239 47.63 -12.78 -1.01
C VAL A 239 48.79 -12.62 -2.00
N ASN A 240 49.09 -13.68 -2.76
CA ASN A 240 50.11 -13.62 -3.80
C ASN A 240 49.61 -12.79 -5.00
N ILE A 241 50.30 -11.67 -5.27
CA ILE A 241 49.98 -10.76 -6.37
C ILE A 241 50.88 -11.06 -7.57
N ALA A 242 50.26 -11.41 -8.69
CA ALA A 242 50.92 -11.70 -9.96
C ALA A 242 51.54 -10.45 -10.60
N ASP A 243 50.76 -9.36 -10.57
CA ASP A 243 51.08 -8.10 -11.21
C ASP A 243 50.22 -6.99 -10.61
N TYR A 244 50.78 -5.79 -10.52
CA TYR A 244 50.06 -4.61 -10.06
C TYR A 244 50.61 -3.38 -10.78
N ASN A 245 49.73 -2.42 -11.06
CA ASN A 245 50.10 -1.16 -11.69
C ASN A 245 49.14 -0.03 -11.34
N ALA A 246 49.49 1.18 -11.74
CA ALA A 246 48.62 2.33 -11.71
C ALA A 246 48.30 2.82 -13.13
N SER A 247 47.12 3.40 -13.32
CA SER A 247 46.74 3.97 -14.62
C SER A 247 47.58 5.17 -15.06
N SER A 248 48.33 5.75 -14.13
CA SER A 248 49.20 6.90 -14.30
C SER A 248 50.20 6.94 -13.13
N ILE A 249 51.37 7.52 -13.38
CA ILE A 249 52.48 7.63 -12.42
C ILE A 249 53.15 8.96 -12.69
N ARG A 250 53.47 9.71 -11.62
CA ARG A 250 54.23 10.96 -11.72
C ARG A 250 55.56 10.71 -12.45
N PRO A 251 55.94 11.54 -13.44
CA PRO A 251 57.24 11.41 -14.07
C PRO A 251 58.38 11.69 -13.07
N ASP A 252 59.49 10.96 -13.21
CA ASP A 252 60.71 11.23 -12.45
C ASP A 252 61.19 12.67 -12.67
N GLU A 253 61.48 13.39 -11.58
CA GLU A 253 61.93 14.78 -11.58
C GLU A 253 62.97 15.00 -10.48
N ASP A 254 63.98 15.83 -10.74
CA ASP A 254 65.01 16.24 -9.76
C ASP A 254 65.70 15.09 -9.01
N GLY A 255 65.84 13.93 -9.66
CA GLY A 255 66.48 12.74 -9.08
C GLY A 255 65.59 11.93 -8.13
N MET A 256 64.30 12.30 -8.02
CA MET A 256 63.27 11.47 -7.39
C MET A 256 62.70 10.49 -8.41
N SER A 257 62.51 9.24 -7.99
CA SER A 257 61.87 8.22 -8.81
C SER A 257 60.49 7.91 -8.27
N PHE A 258 59.49 7.92 -9.14
CA PHE A 258 58.10 7.58 -8.82
C PHE A 258 57.72 6.32 -9.58
N THR A 259 57.18 5.33 -8.86
CA THR A 259 56.81 4.04 -9.45
C THR A 259 55.62 3.46 -8.70
N ASP A 260 54.79 2.72 -9.43
CA ASP A 260 53.74 1.86 -8.89
C ASP A 260 54.29 0.77 -7.96
N ARG A 261 55.57 0.41 -8.04
CA ARG A 261 56.20 -0.58 -7.15
C ARG A 261 56.07 -0.23 -5.67
N TYR A 262 56.07 1.06 -5.34
CA TYR A 262 55.88 1.57 -3.98
C TYR A 262 54.47 1.33 -3.42
N LEU A 263 53.54 0.75 -4.18
CA LEU A 263 52.25 0.35 -3.65
C LEU A 263 52.31 -0.93 -2.80
N MET A 264 53.36 -1.74 -2.95
CA MET A 264 53.48 -3.05 -2.29
C MET A 264 54.94 -3.39 -1.94
N ASP A 265 55.78 -2.38 -1.65
CA ASP A 265 57.20 -2.60 -1.34
C ASP A 265 57.45 -2.87 0.16
N GLY A 266 56.42 -2.75 0.99
CA GLY A 266 56.48 -2.92 2.43
C GLY A 266 57.10 -1.75 3.19
N ASP A 267 57.43 -0.64 2.52
CA ASP A 267 58.02 0.55 3.13
C ASP A 267 57.04 1.74 3.12
N PRO A 268 56.39 2.05 4.24
CA PRO A 268 55.47 3.19 4.29
C PRO A 268 56.16 4.55 4.07
N ALA A 269 57.50 4.61 4.05
CA ALA A 269 58.23 5.82 3.74
C ALA A 269 58.38 6.10 2.23
N THR A 270 57.98 5.17 1.36
CA THR A 270 57.84 5.39 -0.08
C THR A 270 56.36 5.63 -0.43
N ALA A 271 56.10 6.16 -1.62
CA ALA A 271 54.74 6.36 -2.09
C ALA A 271 54.66 6.38 -3.60
N TRP A 272 53.66 5.71 -4.15
CA TRP A 272 53.20 5.99 -5.50
C TRP A 272 52.56 7.38 -5.52
N GLU A 273 52.85 8.15 -6.57
CA GLU A 273 52.24 9.45 -6.83
C GLU A 273 51.59 9.46 -8.22
N GLU A 274 50.38 10.03 -8.29
CA GLU A 274 49.62 10.20 -9.53
C GLU A 274 50.26 11.25 -10.44
N GLY A 275 50.33 10.97 -11.75
CA GLY A 275 51.08 11.80 -12.69
C GLY A 275 50.28 12.69 -13.63
N GLU A 276 48.97 12.77 -13.48
CA GLU A 276 48.13 13.65 -14.30
C GLU A 276 48.09 15.06 -13.71
N ASP A 277 47.72 16.05 -14.53
CA ASP A 277 47.58 17.46 -14.12
C ASP A 277 46.37 17.72 -13.19
N ASP A 278 45.80 16.67 -12.60
CA ASP A 278 44.68 16.71 -11.67
C ASP A 278 44.90 15.77 -10.47
N ALA A 279 43.94 15.72 -9.56
CA ALA A 279 44.01 14.88 -8.36
C ALA A 279 43.90 13.36 -8.63
N GLY A 280 43.89 12.92 -9.90
CA GLY A 280 43.73 11.53 -10.28
C GLY A 280 42.29 11.04 -10.27
N ILE A 281 41.30 11.93 -10.43
CA ILE A 281 39.88 11.49 -10.36
C ILE A 281 39.58 10.51 -11.50
N ASN A 282 38.97 9.36 -11.18
CA ASN A 282 38.74 8.19 -12.03
C ASN A 282 39.99 7.37 -12.40
N ARG A 283 41.19 7.75 -11.94
CA ARG A 283 42.41 6.96 -12.04
C ARG A 283 42.36 5.78 -11.08
N ARG A 284 43.14 4.76 -11.39
CA ARG A 284 42.98 3.43 -10.83
C ARG A 284 44.31 2.80 -10.47
N LEU A 285 44.33 2.18 -9.31
CA LEU A 285 45.32 1.19 -8.92
C LEU A 285 44.75 -0.19 -9.25
N TYR A 286 45.55 -1.07 -9.83
CA TYR A 286 45.14 -2.38 -10.32
C TYR A 286 46.04 -3.46 -9.74
N PHE A 287 45.41 -4.57 -9.32
CA PHE A 287 46.09 -5.71 -8.74
C PHE A 287 45.51 -7.00 -9.33
N ASN A 288 46.38 -7.87 -9.81
CA ASN A 288 46.08 -9.23 -10.26
C ASN A 288 46.58 -10.22 -9.22
N ILE A 289 45.70 -11.10 -8.78
CA ILE A 289 46.09 -12.21 -7.90
C ILE A 289 46.61 -13.37 -8.78
N ASP A 290 47.67 -14.05 -8.34
CA ASP A 290 48.29 -15.20 -9.05
C ASP A 290 47.28 -16.30 -9.38
N ASP A 291 46.48 -16.69 -8.40
CA ASP A 291 45.42 -17.68 -8.52
C ASP A 291 44.12 -17.12 -7.92
N GLU A 292 42.98 -17.34 -8.58
CA GLU A 292 41.68 -16.95 -8.03
C GLU A 292 41.51 -17.52 -6.62
N GLY A 293 41.26 -16.64 -5.64
CA GLY A 293 41.32 -17.02 -4.24
C GLY A 293 40.60 -16.06 -3.31
N PRO A 294 40.58 -16.38 -2.00
CA PRO A 294 39.91 -15.55 -1.02
C PRO A 294 40.68 -14.25 -0.75
N VAL A 295 39.92 -13.16 -0.58
CA VAL A 295 40.37 -11.88 -0.02
C VAL A 295 39.43 -11.52 1.12
N HIS A 296 39.98 -11.48 2.32
CA HIS A 296 39.28 -11.21 3.55
C HIS A 296 39.26 -9.71 3.85
N TYR A 297 40.40 -9.02 3.71
CA TYR A 297 40.49 -7.59 3.95
C TYR A 297 41.66 -6.94 3.20
N LEU A 298 41.62 -5.61 3.15
CA LEU A 298 42.68 -4.77 2.59
C LEU A 298 43.22 -3.86 3.69
N VAL A 299 44.48 -3.50 3.57
CA VAL A 299 45.10 -2.41 4.33
C VAL A 299 45.54 -1.35 3.35
N ILE A 300 45.15 -0.11 3.56
CA ILE A 300 45.60 1.03 2.75
C ILE A 300 46.33 2.02 3.65
N ARG A 301 47.56 2.35 3.29
CA ARG A 301 48.31 3.48 3.84
C ARG A 301 48.14 4.67 2.90
N ASN A 302 47.11 5.45 3.19
CA ASN A 302 46.67 6.55 2.34
C ASN A 302 47.62 7.76 2.45
N GLY A 303 47.83 8.48 1.36
CA GLY A 303 48.77 9.61 1.28
C GLY A 303 50.23 9.19 1.21
N ASN A 304 51.13 10.18 1.11
CA ASN A 304 52.58 9.99 1.20
C ASN A 304 53.00 9.97 2.68
N GLN A 305 53.33 8.81 3.22
CA GLN A 305 53.63 8.60 4.65
C GLN A 305 55.12 8.70 5.00
N SER A 306 55.97 9.19 4.08
CA SER A 306 57.40 9.48 4.33
C SER A 306 57.62 10.48 5.47
N GLY A 307 56.62 11.31 5.76
CA GLY A 307 56.58 12.18 6.92
C GLY A 307 55.30 13.01 6.99
N THR A 308 55.07 13.68 8.12
CA THR A 308 53.85 14.48 8.33
C THR A 308 53.69 15.61 7.31
N SER A 309 54.79 16.23 6.86
CA SER A 309 54.74 17.26 5.82
C SER A 309 54.30 16.67 4.48
N ALA A 310 54.95 15.61 4.01
CA ALA A 310 54.60 14.93 2.75
C ALA A 310 53.14 14.44 2.75
N PHE A 311 52.66 13.91 3.88
CA PHE A 311 51.27 13.47 4.03
C PHE A 311 50.26 14.61 3.83
N ARG A 312 50.61 15.83 4.21
CA ARG A 312 49.76 17.02 4.05
C ARG A 312 49.96 17.74 2.72
N GLU A 313 51.13 17.58 2.12
CA GLU A 313 51.46 18.15 0.81
C GLU A 313 50.71 17.41 -0.30
N CYS A 314 50.77 16.08 -0.35
CA CYS A 314 50.05 15.29 -1.34
C CYS A 314 48.55 15.19 -1.05
N ASN A 315 47.76 15.02 -2.10
CA ASN A 315 46.36 14.63 -1.98
C ASN A 315 46.26 13.22 -1.38
N ARG A 316 45.29 13.03 -0.48
CA ARG A 316 44.95 11.72 0.09
C ARG A 316 43.61 11.28 -0.48
N LEU A 317 43.45 9.99 -0.79
CA LEU A 317 42.20 9.48 -1.33
C LEU A 317 41.09 9.64 -0.28
N LYS A 318 39.88 10.06 -0.70
CA LYS A 318 38.74 10.24 0.19
C LYS A 318 37.66 9.21 -0.11
N ASP A 319 36.89 9.41 -1.17
CA ASP A 319 35.92 8.42 -1.63
C ASP A 319 36.56 7.60 -2.74
N VAL A 320 36.54 6.27 -2.59
CA VAL A 320 37.08 5.34 -3.58
C VAL A 320 36.05 4.27 -3.91
N THR A 321 36.09 3.80 -5.15
CA THR A 321 35.37 2.60 -5.55
C THR A 321 36.35 1.43 -5.55
N VAL A 322 36.12 0.48 -4.66
CA VAL A 322 36.78 -0.82 -4.67
C VAL A 322 36.01 -1.73 -5.62
N ARG A 323 36.63 -2.13 -6.74
CA ARG A 323 36.01 -3.02 -7.73
C ARG A 323 36.67 -4.39 -7.69
N ILE A 324 35.85 -5.44 -7.75
CA ILE A 324 36.31 -6.83 -7.70
C ILE A 324 35.82 -7.60 -8.94
N ASN A 325 36.73 -8.24 -9.66
CA ASN A 325 36.52 -9.08 -10.86
C ASN A 325 35.89 -8.38 -12.08
N ASP A 326 34.75 -7.71 -11.91
CA ASP A 326 33.96 -7.11 -12.97
C ASP A 326 33.31 -5.77 -12.55
N LYS A 327 32.50 -5.19 -13.43
CA LYS A 327 31.84 -3.90 -13.18
C LYS A 327 30.65 -3.99 -12.21
N ASN A 328 30.20 -5.18 -11.83
CA ASN A 328 29.00 -5.39 -11.03
C ASN A 328 29.31 -5.46 -9.53
N HIS A 329 30.57 -5.70 -9.15
CA HIS A 329 31.00 -5.78 -7.76
C HIS A 329 31.85 -4.57 -7.41
N ASN A 330 31.16 -3.45 -7.17
CA ASN A 330 31.75 -2.20 -6.70
C ASN A 330 31.35 -1.96 -5.25
N TYR A 331 32.31 -1.60 -4.43
CA TYR A 331 32.10 -1.21 -3.05
C TYR A 331 32.52 0.24 -2.88
N GLN A 332 31.61 1.06 -2.35
CA GLN A 332 31.91 2.45 -2.06
C GLN A 332 32.56 2.54 -0.68
N VAL A 333 33.77 3.10 -0.65
CA VAL A 333 34.61 3.18 0.55
C VAL A 333 34.99 4.64 0.75
N THR A 334 34.76 5.18 1.95
CA THR A 334 35.26 6.50 2.34
C THR A 334 36.41 6.31 3.31
N LEU A 335 37.62 6.59 2.85
CA LEU A 335 38.84 6.58 3.65
C LEU A 335 38.85 7.77 4.61
N ALA A 336 39.47 7.57 5.77
CA ALA A 336 39.69 8.63 6.74
C ALA A 336 40.91 9.48 6.37
N ASP A 337 40.88 10.77 6.72
CA ASP A 337 42.04 11.69 6.59
C ASP A 337 43.03 11.50 7.75
N THR A 338 43.77 10.38 7.71
CA THR A 338 44.78 10.02 8.71
C THR A 338 45.93 9.26 8.06
N ASP A 339 47.12 9.41 8.64
CA ASP A 339 48.36 8.68 8.33
C ASP A 339 48.41 7.26 8.94
N LYS A 340 47.34 6.82 9.60
CA LYS A 340 47.22 5.46 10.12
C LYS A 340 46.83 4.47 9.01
N PRO A 341 47.21 3.18 9.14
CA PRO A 341 46.66 2.11 8.31
C PRO A 341 45.13 2.10 8.36
N GLN A 342 44.51 1.82 7.22
CA GLN A 342 43.06 1.76 7.08
C GLN A 342 42.64 0.37 6.64
N TYR A 343 41.85 -0.31 7.47
CA TYR A 343 41.43 -1.69 7.28
C TYR A 343 40.04 -1.74 6.66
N ILE A 344 39.90 -2.45 5.54
CA ILE A 344 38.66 -2.54 4.76
C ILE A 344 38.28 -4.01 4.62
N ARG A 345 37.14 -4.40 5.19
CA ARG A 345 36.65 -5.79 5.08
C ARG A 345 36.07 -6.07 3.70
N ILE A 346 36.56 -7.09 3.00
CA ILE A 346 36.06 -7.53 1.70
C ILE A 346 35.27 -8.84 1.79
N ALA A 347 35.83 -9.84 2.47
CA ALA A 347 35.23 -11.16 2.70
C ALA A 347 34.63 -11.83 1.43
N ARG A 348 35.47 -12.06 0.42
CA ARG A 348 35.12 -12.81 -0.80
C ARG A 348 36.06 -13.99 -0.99
N ASN A 349 35.57 -15.02 -1.68
CA ASN A 349 36.30 -16.29 -1.89
C ASN A 349 36.77 -16.49 -3.35
N ASP A 350 36.39 -15.60 -4.25
CA ASP A 350 36.46 -15.75 -5.70
C ASP A 350 37.20 -14.59 -6.37
N VAL A 351 38.20 -13.99 -5.71
CA VAL A 351 38.86 -12.78 -6.22
C VAL A 351 40.00 -13.15 -7.16
N GLN A 352 39.96 -12.60 -8.36
CA GLN A 352 41.03 -12.68 -9.35
C GLN A 352 41.66 -11.32 -9.62
N LYS A 353 40.84 -10.26 -9.64
CA LYS A 353 41.24 -8.91 -10.01
C LYS A 353 40.63 -7.89 -9.08
N PHE A 354 41.41 -6.87 -8.78
CA PHE A 354 41.03 -5.81 -7.88
C PHE A 354 41.41 -4.44 -8.45
N TRP A 355 40.52 -3.45 -8.28
CA TRP A 355 40.83 -2.05 -8.56
C TRP A 355 40.44 -1.14 -7.41
N ILE A 356 41.29 -0.14 -7.15
CA ILE A 356 40.95 1.03 -6.33
C ILE A 356 40.78 2.19 -7.30
N ILE A 357 39.56 2.72 -7.43
CA ILE A 357 39.24 3.83 -8.32
C ILE A 357 39.03 5.08 -7.48
N ILE A 358 39.76 6.14 -7.80
CA ILE A 358 39.68 7.41 -7.06
C ILE A 358 38.39 8.14 -7.47
N ASN A 359 37.46 8.34 -6.53
CA ASN A 359 36.24 9.13 -6.79
C ASN A 359 36.39 10.58 -6.29
N SER A 360 37.09 10.79 -5.17
CA SER A 360 37.36 12.10 -4.59
C SER A 360 38.62 12.06 -3.70
N VAL A 361 39.17 13.23 -3.35
CA VAL A 361 40.36 13.37 -2.51
C VAL A 361 40.16 14.36 -1.36
N TYR A 362 41.02 14.25 -0.35
CA TYR A 362 41.34 15.32 0.58
C TYR A 362 42.48 16.15 -0.01
N GLU A 363 42.20 17.41 -0.31
CA GLU A 363 43.16 18.33 -0.94
C GLU A 363 44.38 18.58 -0.04
N GLY A 364 45.56 18.30 -0.59
CA GLY A 364 46.86 18.62 -0.02
C GLY A 364 47.28 20.06 -0.34
N THR A 365 48.48 20.44 0.12
CA THR A 365 49.02 21.79 -0.08
C THR A 365 49.97 21.92 -1.27
N ASP A 366 50.39 20.81 -1.88
CA ASP A 366 51.27 20.83 -3.05
C ASP A 366 50.55 21.40 -4.28
N PRO A 367 51.11 22.44 -4.94
CA PRO A 367 50.55 22.98 -6.17
C PRO A 367 50.46 21.97 -7.32
N GLY A 368 51.27 20.91 -7.30
CA GLY A 368 51.22 19.82 -8.27
C GLY A 368 49.94 18.99 -8.22
N ASN A 369 49.18 19.07 -7.12
CA ASN A 369 47.88 18.41 -6.94
C ASN A 369 47.93 16.88 -7.09
N HIS A 370 49.09 16.26 -6.83
CA HIS A 370 49.30 14.83 -6.98
C HIS A 370 48.66 14.05 -5.81
N SER A 371 47.93 12.97 -6.13
CA SER A 371 47.47 11.99 -5.14
C SER A 371 48.55 10.97 -4.83
N ALA A 372 48.63 10.55 -3.57
CA ALA A 372 49.62 9.59 -3.13
C ALA A 372 49.02 8.43 -2.34
N VAL A 373 49.64 7.25 -2.48
CA VAL A 373 49.36 6.06 -1.68
C VAL A 373 50.70 5.40 -1.35
N SER A 374 50.96 5.21 -0.06
CA SER A 374 52.20 4.64 0.44
C SER A 374 52.24 3.12 0.46
N GLU A 375 51.09 2.45 0.64
CA GLU A 375 51.06 0.99 0.64
C GLU A 375 49.63 0.48 0.47
N VAL A 376 49.49 -0.66 -0.20
CA VAL A 376 48.29 -1.47 -0.29
C VAL A 376 48.65 -2.92 0.03
N GLU A 377 48.07 -3.45 1.10
CA GLU A 377 48.24 -4.84 1.50
C GLU A 377 46.91 -5.59 1.30
N ILE A 378 46.98 -6.85 0.84
CA ILE A 378 45.83 -7.67 0.51
C ILE A 378 45.95 -9.01 1.25
N TYR A 379 44.93 -9.37 2.02
CA TYR A 379 44.90 -10.54 2.91
C TYR A 379 43.63 -11.36 2.74
#